data_AF-A0A6J6KTG5-F1
#
_entry.id   AF-A0A6J6KTG5-F1
#
_cell.length_a   1.000
_cell.length_b   1.000
_cell.length_c   1.000
_cell.angle_alpha   90.00
_cell.angle_beta   90.00
_cell.angle_gamma   90.00
#
_symmetry.space_group_name_H-M   'P 1'
#
loop_
_entity.id
_entity.type
_entity.pdbx_description
1 polymer ?
#
loop_
_entity_poly.entity_id
_entity_poly.type
_entity_poly.pdbx_seq_one_letter_code
_entity_poly.pdbx_strand_id
1 'polypeptide(L)'
;MSNFSEESILNYLGPYKGNGSAVLRSLQLVQELLGYVPDSALDIIAKNSNVSRAEVYGVFTFYSDFRSTPPAKAVVKVCVAEACQASGSASLISELHDKGYDIHKGNIKDDIQMEQTFCLGNCALGPAAMVNGAPIGRATCEKIFAATSAVTA
;
A
#
# COMPACT_ATOMS: atom_id res chain seq x y z
N MET A 1 6.94 -10.17 16.39
CA MET A 1 5.65 -10.34 15.69
C MET A 1 4.59 -10.46 16.75
N SER A 2 3.93 -9.35 17.09
CA SER A 2 2.89 -9.29 18.12
C SER A 2 1.71 -10.17 17.71
N ASN A 3 1.28 -11.07 18.60
CA ASN A 3 0.04 -11.81 18.49
C ASN A 3 -1.13 -10.82 18.45
N PHE A 4 -1.54 -10.38 17.26
CA PHE A 4 -2.79 -9.64 17.08
C PHE A 4 -3.94 -10.63 17.21
N SER A 5 -4.53 -10.67 18.41
CA SER A 5 -5.71 -11.49 18.69
C SER A 5 -6.96 -10.87 18.05
N GLU A 6 -7.96 -11.72 17.75
CA GLU A 6 -9.30 -11.32 17.32
C GLU A 6 -9.91 -10.23 18.23
N GLU A 7 -9.65 -10.33 19.53
CA GLU A 7 -10.08 -9.37 20.55
C GLU A 7 -9.49 -7.97 20.34
N SER A 8 -8.23 -7.89 19.88
CA SER A 8 -7.59 -6.60 19.60
C SER A 8 -8.24 -5.91 18.40
N ILE A 9 -8.54 -6.66 17.33
CA ILE A 9 -9.22 -6.13 16.14
C ILE A 9 -10.61 -5.62 16.52
N LEU A 10 -11.38 -6.40 17.29
CA LEU A 10 -12.73 -6.02 17.72
C LEU A 10 -12.73 -4.72 18.56
N ASN A 11 -11.73 -4.51 19.40
CA ASN A 11 -11.61 -3.26 20.17
C ASN A 11 -11.46 -2.03 19.25
N TYR A 12 -10.62 -2.12 18.21
CA TYR A 12 -10.47 -1.03 17.24
C TYR A 12 -11.70 -0.83 16.36
N LEU A 13 -12.47 -1.90 16.10
CA LEU A 13 -13.68 -1.85 15.28
C LEU A 13 -14.94 -1.48 16.06
N GLY A 14 -14.86 -1.35 17.39
CA GLY A 14 -15.98 -1.00 18.27
C GLY A 14 -16.80 0.22 17.81
N PRO A 15 -16.18 1.34 17.39
CA PRO A 15 -16.90 2.51 16.86
C PRO A 15 -17.75 2.25 15.60
N TYR A 16 -17.52 1.13 14.90
CA TYR A 16 -18.14 0.78 13.62
C TYR A 16 -19.14 -0.39 13.71
N LYS A 17 -19.43 -0.87 14.92
CA LYS A 17 -20.28 -2.05 15.14
C LYS A 17 -21.67 -1.89 14.53
N GLY A 18 -22.11 -2.91 13.79
CA GLY A 18 -23.42 -2.98 13.12
C GLY A 18 -23.57 -2.04 11.93
N ASN A 19 -22.51 -1.37 11.50
CA ASN A 19 -22.55 -0.43 10.39
C ASN A 19 -21.89 -1.04 9.14
N GLY A 20 -22.71 -1.59 8.24
CA GLY A 20 -22.24 -2.16 6.97
C GLY A 20 -21.50 -1.16 6.06
N SER A 21 -21.72 0.15 6.21
CA SER A 21 -20.96 1.16 5.46
C SER A 21 -19.51 1.31 5.94
N ALA A 22 -19.16 0.73 7.10
CA ALA A 22 -17.85 0.86 7.71
C ALA A 22 -16.85 -0.25 7.30
N VAL A 23 -17.22 -1.16 6.38
CA VAL A 23 -16.35 -2.25 5.90
C VAL A 23 -15.03 -1.70 5.36
N LEU A 24 -15.07 -0.67 4.51
CA LEU A 24 -13.87 -0.06 3.96
C LEU A 24 -12.95 0.51 5.05
N ARG A 25 -13.50 1.26 6.02
CA ARG A 25 -12.72 1.79 7.13
C ARG A 25 -12.16 0.69 8.02
N SER A 26 -12.89 -0.40 8.20
CA SER A 26 -12.46 -1.53 9.02
C SER A 26 -11.27 -2.25 8.37
N LEU A 27 -11.31 -2.48 7.05
CA LEU A 27 -10.19 -3.02 6.29
C LEU A 27 -8.96 -2.10 6.33
N GLN A 28 -9.17 -0.78 6.20
CA GLN A 28 -8.10 0.21 6.31
C GLN A 28 -7.42 0.17 7.67
N LEU A 29 -8.19 0.11 8.76
CA LEU A 29 -7.65 0.01 10.12
C LEU A 29 -6.85 -1.28 10.33
N VAL A 30 -7.36 -2.42 9.87
CA VAL A 30 -6.61 -3.70 9.97
C VAL A 30 -5.29 -3.60 9.21
N GLN A 31 -5.29 -3.05 8.00
CA GLN A 31 -4.07 -2.87 7.21
C GLN A 31 -3.11 -1.85 7.82
N GLU A 32 -3.59 -0.76 8.41
CA GLU A 32 -2.76 0.22 9.12
C GLU A 32 -2.04 -0.43 10.31
N LEU A 33 -2.72 -1.34 11.02
CA LEU A 33 -2.19 -2.03 12.19
C LEU A 33 -1.22 -3.18 11.84
N LEU A 34 -1.53 -3.95 10.79
CA LEU A 34 -0.80 -5.18 10.44
C LEU A 34 0.12 -5.04 9.22
N GLY A 35 -0.07 -3.99 8.42
CA GLY A 35 0.56 -3.81 7.10
C GLY A 35 -0.14 -4.56 5.96
N TYR A 36 -1.06 -5.47 6.27
CA TYR A 36 -1.87 -6.26 5.34
C TYR A 36 -3.19 -6.69 6.01
N VAL A 37 -4.09 -7.31 5.25
CA VAL A 37 -5.36 -7.86 5.77
C VAL A 37 -5.31 -9.39 5.71
N PRO A 38 -5.14 -10.09 6.84
CA PRO A 38 -5.20 -11.54 6.88
C PRO A 38 -6.62 -12.03 6.59
N ASP A 39 -6.76 -13.22 6.00
CA ASP A 39 -8.08 -13.78 5.63
C ASP A 39 -9.02 -13.90 6.84
N SER A 40 -8.49 -14.25 8.01
CA SER A 40 -9.25 -14.31 9.26
C SER A 40 -9.85 -12.97 9.69
N ALA A 41 -9.27 -11.83 9.30
CA ALA A 41 -9.83 -10.52 9.59
C ALA A 41 -11.12 -10.25 8.81
N LEU A 42 -11.31 -10.89 7.63
CA LEU A 42 -12.51 -10.69 6.83
C LEU A 42 -13.76 -11.21 7.55
N ASP A 43 -13.65 -12.36 8.23
CA ASP A 43 -14.74 -12.95 9.02
C ASP A 43 -15.07 -12.09 10.25
N ILE A 44 -14.05 -11.53 10.90
CA ILE A 44 -14.23 -10.64 12.06
C ILE A 44 -14.95 -9.36 11.64
N ILE A 45 -14.52 -8.75 10.53
CA ILE A 45 -15.13 -7.53 9.98
C ILE A 45 -16.56 -7.79 9.56
N ALA A 46 -16.84 -8.93 8.90
CA ALA A 46 -18.19 -9.30 8.47
C ALA A 46 -19.15 -9.39 9.66
N LYS A 47 -18.75 -10.14 10.71
CA LYS A 47 -19.52 -10.27 11.95
C LYS A 47 -19.71 -8.91 12.64
N ASN A 48 -18.66 -8.12 12.77
CA ASN A 48 -18.73 -6.82 13.45
C ASN A 48 -19.62 -5.82 12.71
N SER A 49 -19.57 -5.83 11.37
CA SER A 49 -20.30 -4.87 10.52
C SER A 49 -21.72 -5.33 10.17
N ASN A 50 -22.11 -6.55 10.60
CA ASN A 50 -23.39 -7.19 10.28
C ASN A 50 -23.64 -7.31 8.77
N VAL A 51 -22.64 -7.79 8.04
CA VAL A 51 -22.68 -8.07 6.60
C VAL A 51 -22.15 -9.47 6.31
N SER A 52 -22.34 -9.97 5.09
CA SER A 52 -21.76 -11.24 4.68
C SER A 52 -20.24 -11.15 4.47
N ARG A 53 -19.53 -12.25 4.69
CA ARG A 53 -18.11 -12.37 4.33
C ARG A 53 -17.85 -12.06 2.85
N ALA A 54 -18.79 -12.42 1.97
CA ALA A 54 -18.70 -12.17 0.54
C ALA A 54 -18.69 -10.66 0.22
N GLU A 55 -19.49 -9.85 0.92
CA GLU A 55 -19.47 -8.40 0.77
C GLU A 55 -18.13 -7.81 1.21
N VAL A 56 -17.58 -8.26 2.35
CA VAL A 56 -16.26 -7.83 2.82
C VAL A 56 -15.17 -8.21 1.82
N TYR A 57 -15.19 -9.44 1.33
CA TYR A 57 -14.24 -9.92 0.32
C TYR A 57 -14.35 -9.14 -1.01
N GLY A 58 -15.57 -8.78 -1.40
CA GLY A 58 -15.84 -7.92 -2.55
C GLY A 58 -15.16 -6.55 -2.40
N VAL A 59 -15.32 -5.88 -1.26
CA VAL A 59 -14.62 -4.62 -0.98
C VAL A 59 -13.11 -4.81 -0.95
N PHE A 60 -12.62 -5.86 -0.28
CA PHE A 60 -11.20 -6.16 -0.16
C PHE A 60 -10.52 -6.35 -1.51
N THR A 61 -11.14 -7.08 -2.44
CA THR A 61 -10.60 -7.33 -3.78
C THR A 61 -10.82 -6.18 -4.77
N PHE A 62 -11.81 -5.32 -4.53
CA PHE A 62 -12.10 -4.18 -5.41
C PHE A 62 -11.03 -3.08 -5.32
N TYR A 63 -10.52 -2.78 -4.12
CA TYR A 63 -9.51 -1.75 -3.91
C TYR A 63 -8.10 -2.33 -3.96
N SER A 64 -7.31 -1.90 -4.95
CA SER A 64 -5.92 -2.36 -5.16
C SER A 64 -4.96 -2.05 -4.01
N ASP A 65 -5.33 -1.12 -3.12
CA ASP A 65 -4.49 -0.75 -1.98
C ASP A 65 -4.49 -1.80 -0.87
N PHE A 66 -5.43 -2.73 -0.85
CA PHE A 66 -5.45 -3.81 0.14
C PHE A 66 -4.53 -4.97 -0.24
N ARG A 67 -3.79 -5.45 0.75
CA ARG A 67 -2.82 -6.54 0.60
C ARG A 67 -3.29 -7.77 1.36
N SER A 68 -3.19 -8.94 0.73
CA SER A 68 -3.46 -10.23 1.37
C SER A 68 -2.24 -10.84 2.07
N THR A 69 -1.05 -10.34 1.75
CA THR A 69 0.22 -10.82 2.30
C THR A 69 1.00 -9.69 2.95
N PRO A 70 1.84 -9.98 3.95
CA PRO A 70 2.74 -8.99 4.54
C PRO A 70 3.54 -8.25 3.47
N PRO A 71 3.63 -6.90 3.51
CA PRO A 71 4.44 -6.16 2.58
C PRO A 71 5.93 -6.31 2.90
N ALA A 72 6.77 -5.93 1.94
CA ALA A 72 8.17 -5.64 2.22
C ALA A 72 8.30 -4.46 3.21
N LYS A 73 9.44 -4.34 3.91
CA LYS A 73 9.68 -3.22 4.84
C LYS A 73 9.52 -1.85 4.18
N ALA A 74 9.95 -1.72 2.94
CA ALA A 74 9.75 -0.51 2.15
C ALA A 74 8.91 -0.81 0.91
N VAL A 75 7.80 -0.10 0.74
CA VAL A 75 6.99 -0.12 -0.48
C VAL A 75 7.14 1.21 -1.20
N VAL A 76 7.63 1.14 -2.43
CA VAL A 76 7.84 2.28 -3.32
C VAL A 76 6.80 2.24 -4.43
N LYS A 77 6.01 3.32 -4.56
CA LYS A 77 5.10 3.54 -5.68
C LYS A 77 5.68 4.61 -6.61
N VAL A 78 5.89 4.28 -7.89
CA VAL A 78 6.41 5.22 -8.89
C VAL A 78 5.28 5.67 -9.81
N CYS A 79 5.10 6.99 -9.95
CA CYS A 79 4.04 7.57 -10.77
C CYS A 79 4.31 7.36 -12.27
N VAL A 80 3.35 6.77 -12.97
CA VAL A 80 3.41 6.54 -14.42
C VAL A 80 2.39 7.36 -15.22
N ALA A 81 1.69 8.33 -14.61
CA ALA A 81 0.80 9.24 -15.31
C ALA A 81 1.54 10.28 -16.17
N GLU A 82 0.79 10.92 -17.05
CA GLU A 82 1.25 11.73 -18.18
C GLU A 82 2.15 12.89 -17.75
N ALA A 83 1.83 13.58 -16.65
CA ALA A 83 2.65 14.68 -16.15
C ALA A 83 4.05 14.21 -15.68
N CYS A 84 4.14 13.02 -15.07
CA CYS A 84 5.41 12.44 -14.67
C CYS A 84 6.20 11.92 -15.87
N GLN A 85 5.51 11.34 -16.86
CA GLN A 85 6.14 10.97 -18.13
C GLN A 85 6.73 12.20 -18.84
N ALA A 86 5.97 13.29 -18.96
CA ALA A 86 6.42 14.54 -19.54
C ALA A 86 7.61 15.18 -18.77
N SER A 87 7.69 14.92 -17.46
CA SER A 87 8.81 15.36 -16.61
C SER A 87 10.00 14.40 -16.61
N GLY A 88 9.98 13.36 -17.46
CA GLY A 88 11.09 12.44 -17.65
C GLY A 88 11.08 11.22 -16.74
N SER A 89 9.93 10.74 -16.24
CA SER A 89 9.90 9.53 -15.40
C SER A 89 10.42 8.27 -16.10
N ALA A 90 10.44 8.23 -17.44
CA ALA A 90 10.95 7.10 -18.20
C ALA A 90 12.43 6.79 -17.88
N SER A 91 13.28 7.81 -17.67
CA SER A 91 14.69 7.59 -17.32
C SER A 91 14.83 7.01 -15.92
N LEU A 92 14.05 7.53 -14.96
CA LEU A 92 13.98 6.99 -13.59
C LEU A 92 13.55 5.51 -13.60
N ILE A 93 12.51 5.17 -14.36
CA ILE A 93 12.00 3.80 -14.45
C ILE A 93 13.05 2.86 -15.04
N SER A 94 13.73 3.29 -16.11
CA SER A 94 14.83 2.52 -16.70
C SER A 94 15.96 2.28 -15.70
N GLU A 95 16.37 3.32 -14.95
CA GLU A 95 17.45 3.20 -13.98
C GLU A 95 17.08 2.28 -12.80
N LEU A 96 15.82 2.30 -12.35
CA LEU A 96 15.31 1.37 -11.34
C LEU A 96 15.31 -0.07 -11.87
N HIS A 97 14.90 -0.27 -13.13
CA HIS A 97 14.93 -1.57 -13.78
C HIS A 97 16.35 -2.14 -13.87
N ASP A 98 17.34 -1.32 -14.25
CA ASP A 98 18.75 -1.72 -14.32
C ASP A 98 19.32 -2.14 -12.94
N LYS A 99 18.74 -1.64 -11.85
CA LYS A 99 19.06 -2.04 -10.46
C LYS A 99 18.27 -3.27 -9.98
N GLY A 100 17.47 -3.88 -10.86
CA GLY A 100 16.67 -5.09 -10.59
C GLY A 100 15.26 -4.84 -10.07
N TYR A 101 14.72 -3.63 -10.22
CA TYR A 101 13.36 -3.26 -9.81
C TYR A 101 12.47 -3.02 -11.04
N ASP A 102 11.68 -4.03 -11.41
CA ASP A 102 10.66 -3.95 -12.44
C ASP A 102 9.32 -3.50 -11.82
N ILE A 103 9.11 -2.19 -11.83
CA ILE A 103 7.91 -1.57 -11.25
C ILE A 103 6.61 -2.00 -11.94
N HIS A 104 6.67 -2.46 -13.19
CA HIS A 104 5.49 -2.91 -13.92
C HIS A 104 5.03 -4.29 -13.45
N LYS A 105 5.98 -5.12 -12.99
CA LYS A 105 5.70 -6.42 -12.34
C LYS A 105 5.45 -6.32 -10.84
N GLY A 106 5.86 -5.21 -10.20
CA GLY A 106 5.67 -5.05 -8.76
C GLY A 106 6.56 -5.97 -7.93
N ASN A 107 7.84 -6.14 -8.28
CA ASN A 107 8.71 -7.12 -7.64
C ASN A 107 9.26 -6.64 -6.28
N ILE A 108 9.66 -7.62 -5.47
CA ILE A 108 10.32 -7.42 -4.17
C ILE A 108 11.78 -7.84 -4.30
N LYS A 109 12.70 -6.99 -3.85
CA LYS A 109 14.14 -7.25 -3.77
C LYS A 109 14.71 -6.49 -2.57
N ASP A 110 15.61 -7.11 -1.81
CA ASP A 110 16.29 -6.49 -0.65
C ASP A 110 15.31 -5.91 0.39
N ASP A 111 14.15 -6.55 0.59
CA ASP A 111 13.05 -6.08 1.46
C ASP A 111 12.45 -4.72 1.03
N ILE A 112 12.59 -4.41 -0.27
CA ILE A 112 11.99 -3.27 -0.95
C ILE A 112 11.08 -3.81 -2.06
N GLN A 113 9.79 -3.50 -1.95
CA GLN A 113 8.81 -3.68 -3.01
C GLN A 113 8.75 -2.41 -3.85
N MET A 114 8.88 -2.52 -5.16
CA MET A 114 8.67 -1.39 -6.06
C MET A 114 7.59 -1.70 -7.08
N GLU A 115 6.60 -0.81 -7.17
CA GLU A 115 5.45 -0.97 -8.07
C GLU A 115 5.09 0.36 -8.74
N GLN A 116 4.46 0.27 -9.90
CA GLN A 116 3.88 1.44 -10.54
C GLN A 116 2.60 1.89 -9.82
N THR A 117 2.33 3.18 -9.84
CA THR A 117 1.03 3.74 -9.52
C THR A 117 0.66 4.74 -10.60
N PHE A 118 -0.64 4.86 -10.91
CA PHE A 118 -1.05 5.73 -12.00
C PHE A 118 -0.71 7.19 -11.69
N CYS A 119 -1.31 7.79 -10.68
CA CYS A 119 -1.08 9.20 -10.33
C CYS A 119 -0.91 9.39 -8.82
N LEU A 120 0.02 10.28 -8.43
CA LEU A 120 0.25 10.69 -7.04
C LEU A 120 -0.23 12.12 -6.73
N GLY A 121 -0.85 12.82 -7.69
CA GLY A 121 -1.30 14.20 -7.52
C GLY A 121 -0.17 15.24 -7.34
N ASN A 122 1.09 14.82 -7.35
CA ASN A 122 2.26 15.68 -7.11
C ASN A 122 2.88 16.22 -8.42
N CYS A 123 2.04 16.57 -9.39
CA CYS A 123 2.44 16.82 -10.78
C CYS A 123 3.44 17.97 -10.92
N ALA A 124 3.31 19.04 -10.13
CA ALA A 124 4.21 20.19 -10.15
C ALA A 124 5.65 19.83 -9.72
N LEU A 125 5.83 18.71 -9.04
CA LEU A 125 7.12 18.18 -8.61
C LEU A 125 7.41 16.83 -9.26
N GLY A 126 6.94 16.61 -10.50
CA GLY A 126 7.28 15.42 -11.28
C GLY A 126 8.79 15.31 -11.59
N PRO A 127 9.33 14.10 -11.85
CA PRO A 127 8.73 12.79 -11.59
C PRO A 127 8.43 12.59 -10.10
N ALA A 128 7.31 11.93 -9.79
CA ALA A 128 6.87 11.68 -8.43
C ALA A 128 6.99 10.20 -8.06
N ALA A 129 7.40 9.94 -6.82
CA ALA A 129 7.37 8.62 -6.21
C ALA A 129 6.80 8.73 -4.79
N MET A 130 6.54 7.60 -4.14
CA MET A 130 6.08 7.55 -2.75
C MET A 130 6.71 6.35 -2.06
N VAL A 131 7.27 6.55 -0.86
CA VAL A 131 7.85 5.48 -0.04
C VAL A 131 7.05 5.37 1.25
N ASN A 132 6.39 4.24 1.48
CA ASN A 132 5.54 4.00 2.67
C ASN A 132 4.57 5.14 3.00
N GLY A 133 3.93 5.72 1.97
CA GLY A 133 2.98 6.83 2.13
C GLY A 133 3.59 8.23 2.11
N ALA A 134 4.92 8.36 2.21
CA ALA A 134 5.60 9.65 2.14
C ALA A 134 5.93 10.02 0.67
N PRO A 135 5.41 11.14 0.14
CA PRO A 135 5.66 11.53 -1.25
C PRO A 135 7.08 12.07 -1.45
N ILE A 136 7.66 11.75 -2.61
CA ILE A 136 8.95 12.25 -3.08
C ILE A 136 8.71 13.01 -4.39
N GLY A 137 9.00 14.31 -4.37
CA GLY A 137 9.02 15.16 -5.56
C GLY A 137 10.42 15.24 -6.18
N ARG A 138 10.47 15.50 -7.49
CA ARG A 138 11.69 15.48 -8.31
C ARG A 138 12.47 14.22 -8.01
N ALA A 139 11.78 13.09 -8.09
CA ALA A 139 12.28 11.80 -7.66
C ALA A 139 13.47 11.37 -8.52
N THR A 140 14.51 10.87 -7.85
CA THR A 140 15.67 10.23 -8.44
C THR A 140 15.91 8.90 -7.72
N CYS A 141 16.70 8.00 -8.30
CA CYS A 141 17.07 6.77 -7.61
C CYS A 141 17.70 7.06 -6.25
N GLU A 142 18.61 8.04 -6.14
CA GLU A 142 19.27 8.38 -4.88
C GLU A 142 18.27 8.77 -3.80
N LYS A 143 17.29 9.61 -4.13
CA LYS A 143 16.25 10.03 -3.17
C LYS A 143 15.37 8.86 -2.74
N ILE A 144 15.00 7.99 -3.67
CA ILE A 144 14.18 6.81 -3.37
C ILE A 144 14.96 5.88 -2.44
N PHE A 145 16.20 5.50 -2.79
CA PHE A 145 17.01 4.59 -1.97
C PHE A 145 17.41 5.20 -0.62
N ALA A 146 17.63 6.51 -0.53
CA ALA A 146 17.84 7.18 0.75
C ALA A 146 16.60 7.07 1.64
N ALA A 147 15.40 7.24 1.07
CA ALA A 147 14.14 7.11 1.81
C ALA A 147 13.85 5.66 2.22
N THR A 148 14.19 4.65 1.39
CA THR A 148 14.02 3.25 1.78
C THR A 148 15.00 2.83 2.88
N SER A 149 16.25 3.28 2.82
CA SER A 149 17.28 2.94 3.80
C SER A 149 16.95 3.43 5.22
N ALA A 150 16.23 4.54 5.33
CA ALA A 150 15.76 5.06 6.63
C ALA A 150 14.69 4.16 7.30
N VAL A 151 14.06 3.27 6.53
CA VAL A 151 12.95 2.41 7.00
C VAL A 151 13.36 0.94 7.10
N THR A 152 14.41 0.52 6.36
CA THR A 152 14.91 -0.86 6.40
C THR A 152 15.96 -1.12 7.49
N ALA A 153 16.58 -0.06 8.04
CA ALA A 153 17.53 -0.08 9.17
C ALA A 153 16.85 -0.44 10.50
#